data_AF-A0A9P8FMD9-F1
#
_entry.id   AF-A0A9P8FMD9-F1
#
_cell.length_a   1.000
_cell.length_b   1.000
_cell.length_c   1.000
_cell.angle_alpha   90.00
_cell.angle_beta   90.00
_cell.angle_gamma   90.00
#
_symmetry.space_group_name_H-M   'P 1'
#
loop_
_entity.id
_entity.type
_entity.pdbx_description
1 polymer ?
#
loop_
_entity_poly.entity_id
_entity_poly.type
_entity_poly.pdbx_seq_one_letter_code
_entity_poly.pdbx_strand_id
1 'polypeptide(L)'
;AYSGVPAGCFVSSSGAVDAWNSTCAQGNVDQSAAYWTNVVKNMYPGYNGARPRFQVYHGSIDTTLRPNNYRESVKEWTGVFGYDASKPQTVKNNFPLNGYTTDIWGVDSANPLGKVQGIYALNVGHTVPINGAQDMAWFGL
;
A
#
# COMPACT_ATOMS: atom_id res chain seq x y z
N ALA A 1 -3.13 -5.95 1.72
CA ALA A 1 -3.52 -5.02 2.80
C ALA A 1 -4.83 -4.35 2.43
N TYR A 2 -5.72 -4.11 3.39
CA TYR A 2 -7.04 -3.51 3.18
C TYR A 2 -7.21 -2.31 4.13
N SER A 3 -7.48 -1.13 3.57
CA SER A 3 -7.72 0.12 4.29
C SER A 3 -6.69 0.42 5.40
N GLY A 4 -5.40 0.25 5.10
CA GLY A 4 -4.32 0.33 6.09
C GLY A 4 -3.53 1.65 6.05
N VAL A 5 -2.38 1.65 6.73
CA VAL A 5 -1.39 2.74 6.70
C VAL A 5 -0.01 2.16 6.32
N PRO A 6 0.94 3.00 5.85
CA PRO A 6 2.31 2.57 5.61
C PRO A 6 2.95 2.00 6.88
N ALA A 7 3.90 1.08 6.72
CA ALA A 7 4.60 0.52 7.87
C ALA A 7 5.37 1.64 8.61
N GLY A 8 5.26 1.65 9.94
CA GLY A 8 5.91 2.66 10.78
C GLY A 8 5.19 4.00 10.87
N CYS A 9 4.13 4.22 10.09
CA CYS A 9 3.32 5.45 10.17
C CYS A 9 2.65 5.61 11.56
N PHE A 10 2.32 4.50 12.22
CA PHE A 10 1.77 4.47 13.58
C PHE A 10 2.84 4.45 14.69
N VAL A 11 4.10 4.78 14.39
CA VAL A 11 5.14 4.85 15.42
C VAL A 11 4.69 5.77 16.56
N SER A 12 4.76 5.24 17.78
CA SER A 12 4.31 5.94 18.99
C SER A 12 5.37 6.96 19.42
N SER A 13 4.95 8.22 19.61
CA SER A 13 5.83 9.26 20.15
C SER A 13 6.23 9.01 21.60
N SER A 14 5.44 8.23 22.36
CA SER A 14 5.74 7.84 23.73
C SER A 14 6.44 6.49 23.84
N GLY A 15 6.69 5.80 22.73
CA GLY A 15 7.22 4.43 22.71
C GLY A 15 6.21 3.35 23.15
N ALA A 16 4.95 3.70 23.35
CA ALA A 16 3.90 2.73 23.66
C ALA A 16 3.66 1.75 22.50
N VAL A 17 3.39 0.48 22.85
CA VAL A 17 3.01 -0.57 21.90
C VAL A 17 1.53 -0.39 21.53
N ASP A 18 1.20 -0.62 20.26
CA ASP A 18 -0.18 -0.54 19.73
C ASP A 18 -0.87 0.82 19.98
N ALA A 19 -0.09 1.89 19.89
CA ALA A 19 -0.60 3.24 20.11
C ALA A 19 -1.25 3.81 18.84
N TRP A 20 -2.40 4.45 19.03
CA TRP A 20 -3.05 5.21 17.97
C TRP A 20 -2.23 6.46 17.61
N ASN A 21 -1.97 6.65 16.31
CA ASN A 21 -1.34 7.86 15.79
C ASN A 21 -2.32 8.66 14.93
N SER A 22 -2.91 9.70 15.51
CA SER A 22 -3.91 10.54 14.82
C SER A 22 -3.35 11.26 13.60
N THR A 23 -2.08 11.67 13.59
CA THR A 23 -1.47 12.30 12.41
C THR A 23 -1.46 11.34 11.22
N CYS A 24 -1.11 10.08 11.46
CA CYS A 24 -1.16 9.05 10.44
C CYS A 24 -2.59 8.68 10.04
N ALA A 25 -3.45 8.36 11.00
CA ALA A 25 -4.82 7.95 10.73
C ALA A 25 -5.63 9.01 9.97
N GLN A 26 -5.42 10.29 10.30
CA GLN A 26 -6.06 11.41 9.62
C GLN A 26 -5.44 11.75 8.26
N GLY A 27 -4.43 11.00 7.81
CA GLY A 27 -3.82 11.18 6.49
C GLY A 27 -2.99 12.46 6.38
N ASN A 28 -2.49 12.99 7.51
CA ASN A 28 -1.68 14.20 7.55
C ASN A 28 -0.18 13.94 7.33
N VAL A 29 0.20 12.69 7.04
CA VAL A 29 1.57 12.33 6.66
C VAL A 29 1.68 12.35 5.14
N ASP A 30 2.59 13.14 4.61
CA ASP A 30 2.94 13.19 3.19
C ASP A 30 4.45 13.19 3.06
N GLN A 31 5.03 12.02 2.76
CA GLN A 31 6.46 11.82 2.71
C GLN A 31 6.92 11.32 1.34
N SER A 32 8.23 11.36 1.12
CA SER A 32 8.82 10.83 -0.11
C SER A 32 8.91 9.30 -0.08
N ALA A 33 8.98 8.68 -1.26
CA ALA A 33 9.28 7.25 -1.36
C ALA A 33 10.62 6.89 -0.69
N ALA A 34 11.62 7.79 -0.75
CA ALA A 34 12.92 7.60 -0.10
C ALA A 34 12.81 7.58 1.43
N TYR A 35 11.97 8.44 2.01
CA TYR A 35 11.69 8.43 3.45
C TYR A 35 11.10 7.09 3.88
N TRP A 36 10.03 6.65 3.22
CA TRP A 36 9.37 5.38 3.55
C TRP A 36 10.28 4.16 3.32
N THR A 37 11.07 4.16 2.25
CA THR A 37 12.07 3.12 2.00
C THR A 37 13.06 3.01 3.15
N ASN A 38 13.52 4.13 3.69
CA ASN A 38 14.42 4.15 4.84
C ASN A 38 13.74 3.64 6.11
N VAL A 39 12.46 3.98 6.33
CA VAL A 39 11.66 3.42 7.44
C VAL A 39 11.64 1.89 7.35
N VAL A 40 11.27 1.32 6.20
CA VAL A 40 11.22 -0.15 6.00
C VAL A 40 12.59 -0.81 6.17
N LYS A 41 13.67 -0.19 5.65
CA LYS A 41 15.04 -0.71 5.84
C LYS A 41 15.47 -0.70 7.30
N ASN A 42 15.06 0.31 8.06
CA ASN A 42 15.38 0.42 9.49
C ASN A 42 14.56 -0.52 10.37
N MET A 43 13.45 -1.08 9.88
CA MET A 43 12.72 -2.14 10.59
C MET A 43 13.50 -3.45 10.67
N TYR A 44 14.38 -3.72 9.69
CA TYR A 44 15.31 -4.85 9.74
C TYR A 44 16.64 -4.47 9.07
N PRO A 45 17.54 -3.81 9.82
CA PRO A 45 18.83 -3.37 9.29
C PRO A 45 19.68 -4.53 8.76
N GLY A 46 20.29 -4.34 7.59
CA GLY A 46 21.14 -5.35 6.93
C GLY A 46 20.38 -6.42 6.14
N TYR A 47 19.05 -6.45 6.18
CA TYR A 47 18.26 -7.40 5.40
C TYR A 47 18.32 -7.08 3.89
N ASN A 48 18.96 -7.99 3.14
CA ASN A 48 19.10 -7.92 1.68
C ASN A 48 18.39 -9.07 0.95
N GLY A 49 17.52 -9.79 1.66
CA GLY A 49 16.75 -10.91 1.10
C GLY A 49 15.51 -10.48 0.31
N ALA A 50 14.74 -11.47 -0.15
CA ALA A 50 13.51 -11.24 -0.91
C ALA A 50 12.39 -10.64 -0.04
N ARG A 51 11.74 -9.58 -0.54
CA ARG A 51 10.55 -9.00 0.09
C ARG A 51 9.27 -9.53 -0.58
N PRO A 52 8.17 -9.69 0.18
CA PRO A 52 6.91 -10.12 -0.41
C PRO A 52 6.41 -9.09 -1.41
N ARG A 53 5.75 -9.53 -2.48
CA ARG A 53 4.99 -8.62 -3.33
C ARG A 53 3.94 -7.90 -2.46
N PHE A 54 3.68 -6.63 -2.74
CA PHE A 54 2.76 -5.80 -1.97
C PHE A 54 1.49 -5.46 -2.75
N GLN A 55 0.32 -5.63 -2.14
CA GLN A 55 -0.96 -5.20 -2.70
C GLN A 55 -1.74 -4.44 -1.62
N VAL A 56 -2.25 -3.26 -1.96
CA VAL A 56 -3.05 -2.43 -1.07
C VAL A 56 -4.39 -2.08 -1.71
N TYR A 57 -5.47 -2.31 -0.96
CA TYR A 57 -6.80 -1.80 -1.25
C TYR A 57 -7.10 -0.64 -0.32
N HIS A 58 -7.67 0.46 -0.82
CA HIS A 58 -8.12 1.56 0.02
C HIS A 58 -9.37 2.25 -0.53
N GLY A 59 -10.28 2.62 0.38
CA GLY A 59 -11.54 3.27 0.04
C GLY A 59 -11.41 4.79 -0.05
N SER A 60 -12.03 5.41 -1.06
CA SER A 60 -11.93 6.85 -1.29
C SER A 60 -12.66 7.71 -0.27
N ILE A 61 -13.57 7.12 0.52
CA ILE A 61 -14.32 7.81 1.58
C ILE A 61 -14.06 7.20 2.95
N ASP A 62 -12.92 6.54 3.12
CA ASP A 62 -12.48 6.02 4.41
C ASP A 62 -12.28 7.18 5.41
N THR A 63 -13.02 7.13 6.52
CA THR A 63 -12.99 8.15 7.59
C THR A 63 -12.19 7.70 8.81
N THR A 64 -11.78 6.44 8.87
CA THR A 64 -11.00 5.88 9.99
C THR A 64 -9.51 6.00 9.68
N LEU A 65 -9.07 5.49 8.53
CA LEU A 65 -7.73 5.65 7.99
C LEU A 65 -7.85 6.39 6.65
N ARG A 66 -7.60 7.70 6.68
CA ARG A 66 -7.94 8.60 5.57
C ARG A 66 -7.25 8.20 4.27
N PRO A 67 -7.86 8.49 3.09
CA PRO A 67 -7.42 7.96 1.80
C PRO A 67 -5.99 8.32 1.40
N ASN A 68 -5.39 9.36 1.98
CA ASN A 68 -3.98 9.69 1.73
C ASN A 68 -3.04 8.51 2.09
N ASN A 69 -3.40 7.69 3.08
CA ASN A 69 -2.61 6.51 3.47
C ASN A 69 -2.43 5.49 2.33
N TYR A 70 -3.36 5.44 1.36
CA TYR A 70 -3.19 4.67 0.13
C TYR A 70 -1.94 5.10 -0.63
N ARG A 71 -1.82 6.41 -0.89
CA ARG A 71 -0.71 6.99 -1.65
C ARG A 71 0.60 6.78 -0.93
N GLU A 72 0.62 6.97 0.39
CA GLU A 72 1.82 6.76 1.18
C GLU A 72 2.26 5.28 1.17
N SER A 73 1.30 4.34 1.21
CA SER A 73 1.61 2.90 1.12
C SER A 73 2.15 2.52 -0.25
N VAL A 74 1.59 3.10 -1.33
CA VAL A 74 2.14 2.92 -2.68
C VAL A 74 3.57 3.46 -2.74
N LYS A 75 3.82 4.70 -2.29
CA LYS A 75 5.17 5.29 -2.26
C LYS A 75 6.18 4.44 -1.47
N GLU A 76 5.76 3.90 -0.33
CA GLU A 76 6.58 3.02 0.50
C GLU A 76 7.07 1.80 -0.30
N TRP A 77 6.14 1.04 -0.85
CA TRP A 77 6.49 -0.23 -1.47
C TRP A 77 7.07 -0.09 -2.87
N THR A 78 6.66 0.92 -3.65
CA THR A 78 7.36 1.23 -4.90
C THR A 78 8.79 1.67 -4.61
N GLY A 79 9.02 2.50 -3.59
CA GLY A 79 10.36 2.91 -3.16
C GLY A 79 11.23 1.72 -2.74
N VAL A 80 10.68 0.80 -1.94
CA VAL A 80 11.36 -0.44 -1.52
C VAL A 80 11.81 -1.28 -2.69
N PHE A 81 11.01 -1.37 -3.75
CA PHE A 81 11.33 -2.13 -4.96
C PHE A 81 12.01 -1.32 -6.08
N GLY A 82 12.25 -0.02 -5.88
CA GLY A 82 12.95 0.85 -6.84
C GLY A 82 12.11 1.33 -8.02
N TYR A 83 10.78 1.42 -7.87
CA TYR A 83 9.86 1.94 -8.89
C TYR A 83 9.42 3.39 -8.58
N ASP A 84 9.08 4.14 -9.64
CA ASP A 84 8.46 5.47 -9.54
C ASP A 84 6.96 5.33 -9.23
N ALA A 85 6.56 5.76 -8.03
CA ALA A 85 5.18 5.70 -7.54
C ALA A 85 4.17 6.42 -8.45
N SER A 86 4.62 7.38 -9.28
CA SER A 86 3.75 8.13 -10.18
C SER A 86 3.58 7.50 -11.57
N LYS A 87 4.34 6.43 -11.87
CA LYS A 87 4.40 5.81 -13.20
C LYS A 87 4.16 4.30 -13.14
N PRO A 88 2.92 3.87 -12.88
CA PRO A 88 2.58 2.46 -13.01
C PRO A 88 2.82 1.98 -14.44
N GLN A 89 3.31 0.75 -14.59
CA GLN A 89 3.47 0.10 -15.90
C GLN A 89 2.11 -0.26 -16.51
N THR A 90 1.10 -0.49 -15.67
CA THR A 90 -0.26 -0.83 -16.11
C THR A 90 -1.27 -0.19 -15.19
N VAL A 91 -2.33 0.36 -15.77
CA VAL A 91 -3.49 0.90 -15.05
C VAL A 91 -4.73 0.18 -15.57
N LYS A 92 -5.50 -0.44 -14.68
CA LYS A 92 -6.76 -1.11 -14.99
C LYS A 92 -7.91 -0.36 -14.34
N ASN A 93 -8.75 0.26 -15.15
CA ASN A 93 -9.98 0.90 -14.69
C ASN A 93 -11.10 -0.13 -14.54
N ASN A 94 -11.98 0.08 -13.57
CA ASN A 94 -13.12 -0.80 -13.24
C ASN A 94 -12.68 -2.25 -12.98
N PHE A 95 -11.55 -2.42 -12.30
CA PHE A 95 -11.00 -3.72 -11.94
C PHE A 95 -10.49 -3.70 -10.49
N PRO A 96 -10.80 -4.72 -9.67
CA PRO A 96 -11.55 -5.94 -10.00
C PRO A 96 -13.08 -5.77 -10.04
N LEU A 97 -13.58 -4.61 -9.62
CA LEU A 97 -15.01 -4.27 -9.61
C LEU A 97 -15.22 -2.89 -10.26
N ASN A 98 -16.47 -2.58 -10.62
CA ASN A 98 -16.82 -1.24 -11.10
C ASN A 98 -16.48 -0.19 -10.04
N GLY A 99 -15.89 0.93 -10.45
CA GLY A 99 -15.42 2.00 -9.55
C GLY A 99 -14.08 1.72 -8.86
N TYR A 100 -13.38 0.63 -9.19
CA TYR A 100 -12.03 0.35 -8.69
C TYR A 100 -11.00 0.65 -9.77
N THR A 101 -9.90 1.31 -9.41
CA THR A 101 -8.73 1.49 -10.28
C THR A 101 -7.56 0.71 -9.68
N THR A 102 -6.93 -0.13 -10.50
CA THR A 102 -5.74 -0.91 -10.12
C THR A 102 -4.52 -0.44 -10.89
N ASP A 103 -3.56 0.14 -10.17
CA ASP A 103 -2.24 0.52 -10.66
C ASP A 103 -1.22 -0.59 -10.35
N ILE A 104 -0.33 -0.90 -11.30
CA ILE A 104 0.58 -2.04 -11.21
C ILE A 104 2.02 -1.62 -11.55
N TRP A 105 2.96 -1.99 -10.68
CA TRP A 105 4.41 -1.80 -10.85
C TRP A 105 5.16 -3.13 -10.70
N GLY A 106 6.31 -3.23 -11.34
CA GLY A 106 7.19 -4.40 -11.27
C GLY A 106 6.66 -5.62 -12.01
N VAL A 107 6.01 -5.42 -13.16
CA VAL A 107 5.59 -6.51 -14.03
C VAL A 107 6.80 -7.05 -14.78
N ASP A 108 7.07 -8.34 -14.62
CA ASP A 108 8.09 -9.10 -15.33
C ASP A 108 7.63 -10.56 -15.52
N SER A 109 8.47 -11.39 -16.15
CA SER A 109 8.14 -12.81 -16.41
C SER A 109 7.98 -13.65 -15.14
N ALA A 110 8.60 -13.26 -14.03
CA ALA A 110 8.47 -13.95 -12.74
C ALA A 110 7.32 -13.38 -11.88
N ASN A 111 6.84 -12.17 -12.18
CA ASN A 111 5.82 -11.44 -11.44
C ASN A 111 4.80 -10.86 -12.44
N PRO A 112 3.99 -11.69 -13.11
CA PRO A 112 3.06 -11.23 -14.13
C PRO A 112 1.94 -10.33 -13.58
N LEU A 113 1.69 -10.40 -12.27
CA LEU A 113 0.75 -9.51 -11.56
C LEU A 113 1.43 -8.25 -10.97
N GLY A 114 2.73 -8.08 -11.19
CA GLY A 114 3.52 -7.00 -10.61
C GLY A 114 4.08 -7.31 -9.22
N LYS A 115 5.06 -6.52 -8.78
CA LYS A 115 5.61 -6.51 -7.42
C LYS A 115 4.79 -5.64 -6.48
N VAL A 116 4.17 -4.58 -6.99
CA VAL A 116 3.33 -3.66 -6.23
C VAL A 116 2.01 -3.44 -6.98
N GLN A 117 0.88 -3.58 -6.27
CA GLN A 117 -0.44 -3.21 -6.75
C GLN A 117 -1.10 -2.21 -5.80
N GLY A 118 -1.53 -1.07 -6.34
CA GLY A 118 -2.38 -0.10 -5.66
C GLY A 118 -3.80 -0.19 -6.20
N ILE A 119 -4.79 -0.45 -5.35
CA ILE A 119 -6.17 -0.64 -5.74
C ILE A 119 -7.04 0.35 -4.98
N TYR A 120 -7.47 1.39 -5.69
CA TYR A 120 -8.25 2.48 -5.13
C TYR A 120 -9.74 2.30 -5.44
N ALA A 121 -10.56 2.24 -4.39
CA ALA A 121 -11.98 1.92 -4.47
C ALA A 121 -12.84 3.17 -4.27
N LEU A 122 -13.43 3.66 -5.37
CA LEU A 122 -14.28 4.86 -5.33
C LEU A 122 -15.57 4.59 -4.53
N ASN A 123 -15.94 5.55 -3.67
CA ASN A 123 -17.13 5.51 -2.81
C ASN A 123 -17.18 4.33 -1.81
N VAL A 124 -16.01 3.77 -1.47
CA VAL A 124 -15.88 2.74 -0.43
C VAL A 124 -15.27 3.34 0.83
N GLY A 125 -15.82 2.96 1.99
CA GLY A 125 -15.38 3.44 3.32
C GLY A 125 -14.38 2.51 4.00
N HIS A 126 -14.43 2.49 5.34
CA HIS A 126 -13.62 1.59 6.16
C HIS A 126 -14.41 0.31 6.53
N THR A 127 -14.00 -0.89 6.12
CA THR A 127 -12.87 -1.24 5.25
C THR A 127 -13.33 -1.50 3.81
N VAL A 128 -12.40 -1.48 2.84
CA VAL A 128 -12.66 -2.10 1.54
C VAL A 128 -13.07 -3.57 1.75
N PRO A 129 -14.18 -4.06 1.17
CA PRO A 129 -14.57 -5.46 1.31
C PRO A 129 -13.51 -6.41 0.75
N ILE A 130 -13.24 -7.48 1.50
CA ILE A 130 -12.30 -8.53 1.10
C ILE A 130 -12.79 -9.16 -0.21
N ASN A 131 -11.88 -9.31 -1.17
CA ASN A 131 -12.11 -10.05 -2.40
C ASN A 131 -11.24 -11.31 -2.41
N GLY A 132 -11.75 -12.38 -1.79
CA GLY A 132 -10.98 -13.61 -1.60
C GLY A 132 -10.47 -14.24 -2.91
N ALA A 133 -11.23 -14.14 -4.00
CA ALA A 133 -10.78 -14.63 -5.31
C ALA A 133 -9.57 -13.84 -5.85
N GLN A 134 -9.55 -12.52 -5.65
CA GLN A 134 -8.39 -11.68 -6.00
C GLN A 134 -7.22 -11.91 -5.06
N ASP A 135 -7.48 -12.15 -3.77
CA ASP A 135 -6.43 -12.49 -2.80
C ASP A 135 -5.74 -13.81 -3.21
N MET A 136 -6.50 -14.85 -3.55
CA MET A 136 -5.93 -16.14 -4.00
C MET A 136 -5.14 -15.98 -5.30
N ALA A 137 -5.69 -15.26 -6.28
CA ALA A 137 -4.97 -14.94 -7.52
C ALA A 137 -3.67 -14.16 -7.24
N TRP A 138 -3.70 -13.20 -6.32
CA TRP A 138 -2.51 -12.46 -5.91
C TRP A 138 -1.48 -13.37 -5.24
N PHE A 139 -1.89 -14.32 -4.41
CA PHE A 139 -0.99 -15.29 -3.77
C PHE A 139 -0.50 -16.39 -4.72
N GLY A 140 -1.14 -16.56 -5.88
CA GLY A 140 -0.85 -17.63 -6.83
C GLY A 140 -1.42 -18.98 -6.37
N LEU A 141 -2.57 -18.95 -5.71
CA LEU A 141 -3.30 -20.10 -5.18
C LEU A 141 -4.63 -20.31 -5.91
#